data_AF-A0A6P1ZX13-F1
#
_entry.id   AF-A0A6P1ZX13-F1
#
_cell.length_a   1.000
_cell.length_b   1.000
_cell.length_c   1.000
_cell.angle_alpha   90.00
_cell.angle_beta   90.00
_cell.angle_gamma   90.00
#
_symmetry.space_group_name_H-M   'P 1'
#
loop_
_entity.id
_entity.type
_entity.pdbx_description
1 polymer ?
#
loop_
_entity_poly.entity_id
_entity_poly.type
_entity_poly.pdbx_seq_one_letter_code
_entity_poly.pdbx_strand_id
1 'polypeptide(L)'
;KLYIVTTKEGRFVQQLLQREGVNLLRSTIFGKEVKRPKYETLRELIHKAEKKPVSLWFVEDRIKTLHLVQQQTDLEDVKLFLADWGYNTQTERKAAQDDQRIQLLTLPQFTKNCTGWL
;
A
#
# COMPACT_ATOMS: atom_id res chain seq x y z
N LYS A 1 5.95 9.22 6.26
CA LYS A 1 6.22 8.01 7.11
C LYS A 1 5.95 6.77 6.25
N LEU A 2 6.71 5.70 6.41
CA LEU A 2 6.54 4.44 5.67
C LEU A 2 5.89 3.38 6.58
N TYR A 3 4.93 2.63 6.04
CA TYR A 3 4.26 1.53 6.73
C TYR A 3 4.20 0.32 5.82
N ILE A 4 4.18 -0.89 6.40
CA ILE A 4 3.95 -2.14 5.67
C ILE A 4 2.66 -2.75 6.18
N VAL A 5 1.73 -3.08 5.27
CA VAL A 5 0.47 -3.75 5.59
C VAL A 5 0.41 -5.07 4.83
N THR A 6 0.44 -6.20 5.54
CA THR A 6 0.70 -7.51 4.96
C THR A 6 -0.11 -8.62 5.62
N THR A 7 -0.32 -9.71 4.88
CA THR A 7 -0.95 -10.95 5.38
C THR A 7 0.06 -11.93 5.97
N LYS A 8 1.36 -11.58 6.00
CA LYS A 8 2.41 -12.31 6.71
C LYS A 8 2.43 -11.88 8.17
N GLU A 9 2.88 -12.74 9.10
CA GLU A 9 3.09 -12.29 10.48
C GLU A 9 4.19 -11.23 10.51
N GLY A 10 3.96 -10.12 11.21
CA GLY A 10 4.86 -8.98 11.16
C GLY A 10 6.27 -9.28 11.70
N ARG A 11 6.42 -10.27 12.59
CA ARG A 11 7.74 -10.74 13.06
C ARG A 11 8.60 -11.31 11.93
N PHE A 12 8.01 -12.05 10.99
CA PHE A 12 8.74 -12.62 9.86
C PHE A 12 9.13 -11.54 8.85
N VAL A 13 8.24 -10.57 8.64
CA VAL A 13 8.55 -9.41 7.80
C VAL A 13 9.69 -8.60 8.38
N GLN A 14 9.70 -8.35 9.69
CA GLN A 14 10.80 -7.65 10.36
C GLN A 14 12.13 -8.39 10.18
N GLN A 15 12.15 -9.71 10.39
CA GLN A 15 13.35 -10.53 10.20
C GLN A 15 13.84 -10.50 8.75
N LEU A 16 12.93 -10.62 7.78
CA LEU A 16 13.28 -10.58 6.36
C LEU A 16 13.91 -9.24 5.98
N LEU A 17 13.31 -8.12 6.42
CA LEU A 17 13.82 -6.79 6.15
C LEU A 17 15.19 -6.56 6.80
N GLN A 18 15.37 -6.97 8.06
CA GLN A 18 16.65 -6.87 8.76
C GLN A 18 17.77 -7.63 8.05
N ARG A 19 17.45 -8.83 7.53
CA ARG A 19 18.42 -9.63 6.76
C ARG A 19 18.91 -8.91 5.50
N GLU A 20 18.03 -8.16 4.85
CA GLU A 20 18.35 -7.35 3.66
C GLU A 20 18.85 -5.94 4.02
N GLY A 21 19.16 -5.67 5.30
CA GLY A 21 19.69 -4.38 5.77
C GLY A 21 18.64 -3.25 5.90
N VAL A 22 17.35 -3.57 5.79
CA VAL A 22 16.25 -2.60 5.90
C VAL A 22 15.75 -2.53 7.33
N ASN A 23 16.08 -1.44 8.03
CA ASN A 23 15.66 -1.20 9.40
C ASN A 23 14.33 -0.43 9.46
N LEU A 24 13.23 -1.14 9.75
CA LEU A 24 11.92 -0.57 10.02
C LEU A 24 11.46 -0.89 11.44
N LEU A 25 10.80 0.08 12.08
CA LEU A 25 10.23 -0.09 13.41
C LEU A 25 9.10 -1.12 13.37
N ARG A 26 9.05 -2.01 14.37
CA ARG A 26 7.99 -3.03 14.44
C ARG A 26 6.58 -2.43 14.43
N SER A 27 6.43 -1.24 15.02
CA SER A 27 5.17 -0.47 15.08
C SER A 27 4.70 0.05 13.72
N THR A 28 5.55 0.06 12.69
CA THR A 28 5.17 0.44 11.33
C THR A 28 4.81 -0.76 10.44
N ILE A 29 4.85 -1.98 10.98
CA ILE A 29 4.54 -3.22 10.27
C ILE A 29 3.22 -3.79 10.80
N PHE A 30 2.18 -3.78 9.98
CA PHE A 30 0.87 -4.34 10.28
C PHE A 30 0.75 -5.69 9.58
N GLY A 31 1.04 -6.77 10.33
CA GLY A 31 0.97 -8.14 9.81
C GLY A 31 -0.38 -8.80 10.02
N LYS A 32 -0.41 -10.11 9.72
CA LYS A 32 -1.58 -10.99 9.88
C LYS A 32 -2.19 -10.93 11.28
N GLU A 33 -1.37 -10.75 12.29
CA GLU A 33 -1.77 -10.69 13.70
C GLU A 33 -2.76 -9.55 14.01
N VAL A 34 -2.83 -8.52 13.16
CA VAL A 34 -3.79 -7.40 13.31
C VAL A 34 -5.23 -7.85 13.00
N LYS A 35 -5.42 -8.96 12.28
CA LYS A 35 -6.73 -9.60 12.02
C LYS A 35 -7.81 -8.66 11.47
N ARG A 36 -7.44 -7.73 10.59
CA ARG A 36 -8.38 -6.82 9.93
C ARG A 36 -8.05 -6.58 8.46
N PRO A 37 -9.03 -6.17 7.64
CA PRO A 37 -8.80 -5.77 6.25
C PRO A 37 -7.83 -4.59 6.13
N LYS A 38 -7.15 -4.48 4.98
CA LYS A 38 -6.16 -3.41 4.77
C LYS A 38 -6.79 -2.01 4.85
N TYR A 39 -8.01 -1.83 4.32
CA TYR A 39 -8.70 -0.54 4.38
C TYR A 39 -8.91 -0.02 5.82
N GLU A 40 -9.16 -0.90 6.80
CA GLU A 40 -9.27 -0.47 8.21
C GLU A 40 -7.93 -0.02 8.78
N THR A 41 -6.84 -0.66 8.34
CA THR A 41 -5.49 -0.20 8.70
C THR A 41 -5.21 1.17 8.12
N LEU A 42 -5.61 1.45 6.88
CA LEU A 42 -5.44 2.77 6.26
C LEU A 42 -6.22 3.85 7.02
N ARG A 43 -7.47 3.57 7.43
CA ARG A 43 -8.27 4.46 8.30
C ARG A 43 -7.55 4.78 9.60
N GLU A 44 -7.05 3.76 10.30
CA GLU A 44 -6.35 3.96 11.55
C GLU A 44 -5.09 4.82 11.35
N LEU A 45 -4.33 4.59 10.28
CA LEU A 45 -3.15 5.38 9.94
C LEU A 45 -3.50 6.85 9.67
N ILE A 46 -4.59 7.12 8.95
CA ILE A 46 -5.09 8.48 8.71
C ILE A 46 -5.54 9.13 10.02
N HIS A 47 -6.22 8.38 10.89
CA HIS A 47 -6.71 8.89 12.18
C HIS A 47 -5.55 9.23 13.13
N LYS A 48 -4.53 8.36 13.23
CA LYS A 48 -3.36 8.54 14.11
C LYS A 48 -2.31 9.50 13.57
N ALA A 49 -2.46 10.01 12.35
CA ALA A 49 -1.50 10.95 11.79
C ALA A 49 -1.52 12.28 12.56
N GLU A 50 -0.35 12.70 13.04
CA GLU A 50 -0.17 13.95 13.80
C GLU A 50 -0.49 15.21 12.98
N LYS A 51 -0.32 15.15 11.66
CA LYS A 51 -0.56 16.26 10.73
C LYS A 51 -1.73 15.96 9.82
N LYS A 52 -2.64 16.92 9.69
CA LYS A 52 -3.80 16.91 8.79
C LYS A 52 -3.67 18.09 7.82
N PRO A 53 -4.12 17.97 6.54
CA PRO A 53 -4.64 16.75 5.92
C PRO A 53 -3.55 15.69 5.70
N VAL A 54 -3.96 14.43 5.55
CA VAL A 54 -3.03 13.29 5.34
C VAL A 54 -3.00 12.94 3.86
N SER A 55 -1.83 13.03 3.24
CA SER A 55 -1.60 12.43 1.93
C SER A 55 -1.18 10.98 2.09
N LEU A 56 -2.15 10.05 2.05
CA LEU A 56 -1.87 8.61 2.13
C LEU A 56 -1.81 7.99 0.74
N TRP A 57 -0.69 7.31 0.47
CA TRP A 57 -0.40 6.67 -0.80
C TRP A 57 -0.26 5.18 -0.55
N PHE A 58 -1.12 4.38 -1.17
CA PHE A 58 -1.21 2.95 -0.94
C PHE A 58 -0.78 2.18 -2.19
N VAL A 59 0.33 1.44 -2.06
CA VAL A 59 0.94 0.63 -3.12
C VAL A 59 0.70 -0.84 -2.83
N GLU A 60 0.16 -1.56 -3.81
CA GLU A 60 -0.26 -2.96 -3.67
C GLU A 60 -0.11 -3.67 -5.03
N ASP A 61 0.22 -4.97 -5.03
CA ASP A 61 0.34 -5.73 -6.29
C ASP A 61 -0.94 -6.51 -6.66
N ARG A 62 -1.90 -6.61 -5.73
CA ARG A 62 -3.20 -7.25 -5.94
C ARG A 62 -4.31 -6.23 -6.21
N ILE A 63 -4.77 -6.16 -7.46
CA ILE A 63 -5.83 -5.21 -7.86
C ILE A 63 -7.14 -5.39 -7.08
N LYS A 64 -7.52 -6.62 -6.74
CA LYS A 64 -8.71 -6.88 -5.90
C LYS A 64 -8.64 -6.19 -4.55
N THR A 65 -7.44 -6.06 -3.97
CA THR A 65 -7.25 -5.35 -2.70
C THR A 65 -7.41 -3.84 -2.88
N LEU A 66 -6.94 -3.28 -4.00
CA LEU A 66 -7.15 -1.87 -4.33
C LEU A 66 -8.63 -1.54 -4.53
N HIS A 67 -9.40 -2.38 -5.24
CA HIS A 67 -10.84 -2.19 -5.39
C HIS A 67 -11.59 -2.21 -4.05
N LEU A 68 -11.20 -3.07 -3.10
CA LEU A 68 -11.79 -3.06 -1.75
C LEU A 68 -11.57 -1.72 -1.03
N VAL A 69 -10.40 -1.08 -1.21
CA VAL A 69 -10.12 0.26 -0.67
C VAL A 69 -10.92 1.32 -1.43
N GLN A 70 -10.99 1.23 -2.76
CA GLN A 70 -11.73 2.15 -3.63
C GLN A 70 -13.23 2.21 -3.29
N GLN A 71 -13.82 1.08 -2.88
CA GLN A 71 -15.22 0.98 -2.43
C GLN A 71 -15.50 1.72 -1.11
N GLN A 72 -14.47 2.13 -0.37
CA GLN A 72 -14.63 2.87 0.88
C GLN A 72 -14.68 4.37 0.56
N THR A 73 -15.86 4.97 0.69
CA THR A 73 -16.08 6.42 0.44
C THR A 73 -15.26 7.30 1.38
N ASP A 74 -15.02 6.83 2.61
CA ASP A 74 -14.19 7.53 3.58
C ASP A 74 -12.68 7.49 3.26
N LEU A 75 -12.28 6.75 2.22
CA LEU A 75 -10.90 6.64 1.73
C LEU A 75 -10.75 7.15 0.29
N GLU A 76 -11.61 8.06 -0.16
CA GLU A 76 -11.53 8.68 -1.50
C GLU A 76 -10.21 9.42 -1.75
N ASP A 77 -9.67 10.08 -0.72
CA ASP A 77 -8.40 10.82 -0.81
C ASP A 77 -7.15 9.93 -0.82
N VAL A 78 -7.30 8.63 -0.57
CA VAL A 78 -6.18 7.68 -0.65
C VAL A 78 -5.79 7.47 -2.11
N LYS A 79 -4.54 7.78 -2.44
CA LYS A 79 -3.96 7.49 -3.76
C LYS A 79 -3.66 5.99 -3.86
N LEU A 80 -4.22 5.33 -4.87
CA LEU A 80 -4.14 3.88 -5.06
C LEU A 80 -3.20 3.57 -6.22
N PHE A 81 -2.20 2.74 -5.96
CA PHE A 81 -1.20 2.35 -6.95
C PHE A 81 -1.14 0.83 -7.07
N LEU A 82 -1.32 0.31 -8.29
CA LEU A 82 -1.02 -1.08 -8.62
C LEU A 82 0.46 -1.20 -9.01
N ALA A 83 1.25 -1.89 -8.19
CA ALA A 83 2.65 -2.19 -8.51
C ALA A 83 2.74 -3.22 -9.65
N ASP A 84 3.26 -2.82 -10.81
CA ASP A 84 3.31 -3.68 -12.00
C ASP A 84 4.35 -4.82 -11.93
N TRP A 85 5.23 -4.77 -10.92
CA TRP A 85 6.34 -5.69 -10.71
C TRP A 85 6.02 -6.82 -9.72
N GLY A 86 4.77 -6.97 -9.31
CA GLY A 86 4.30 -8.04 -8.41
C GLY A 86 3.57 -9.18 -9.12
N TYR A 87 2.68 -9.87 -8.40
CA TYR A 87 2.01 -11.10 -8.89
C TYR A 87 0.76 -10.85 -9.76
N ASN A 88 0.61 -9.68 -10.37
CA ASN A 88 -0.52 -9.37 -11.24
C ASN A 88 -0.32 -9.85 -12.69
N THR A 89 -1.45 -10.12 -13.33
CA THR A 89 -1.55 -10.52 -14.74
C THR A 89 -1.65 -9.31 -15.66
N GLN A 90 -1.44 -9.53 -16.97
CA GLN A 90 -1.63 -8.48 -17.98
C GLN A 90 -3.06 -7.90 -17.96
N THR A 91 -4.06 -8.75 -17.74
CA THR A 91 -5.46 -8.33 -17.63
C THR A 91 -5.70 -7.42 -16.42
N GLU A 92 -5.09 -7.74 -15.27
CA GLU A 92 -5.20 -6.89 -14.07
C GLU A 92 -4.49 -5.55 -14.26
N ARG A 93 -3.33 -5.52 -14.93
CA ARG A 93 -2.67 -4.24 -15.29
C ARG A 93 -3.53 -3.40 -16.23
N LYS A 94 -4.17 -4.02 -17.22
CA LYS A 94 -5.07 -3.33 -18.14
C LYS A 94 -6.30 -2.77 -17.41
N ALA A 95 -6.87 -3.54 -16.48
CA ALA A 95 -7.96 -3.07 -15.63
C ALA A 95 -7.55 -1.84 -14.78
N ALA A 96 -6.33 -1.81 -14.22
CA ALA A 96 -5.83 -0.61 -13.54
C ALA A 96 -5.65 0.58 -14.48
N GLN A 97 -5.14 0.37 -15.71
CA GLN A 97 -4.98 1.45 -16.69
C GLN A 97 -6.32 2.06 -17.14
N ASP A 98 -7.39 1.25 -17.14
CA ASP A 98 -8.73 1.68 -17.50
C ASP A 98 -9.54 2.23 -16.29
N ASP A 99 -8.97 2.20 -15.08
CA ASP A 99 -9.57 2.70 -13.84
C ASP A 99 -9.18 4.17 -13.59
N GLN A 100 -10.12 4.98 -13.11
CA GLN A 100 -9.88 6.42 -12.86
C GLN A 100 -9.17 6.72 -11.53
N ARG A 101 -9.23 5.80 -10.56
CA ARG A 101 -8.69 5.94 -9.20
C ARG A 101 -7.46 5.11 -8.93
N ILE A 102 -7.24 4.03 -9.68
CA ILE A 102 -6.07 3.15 -9.54
C ILE A 102 -5.05 3.50 -10.60
N GLN A 103 -3.83 3.87 -10.18
CA GLN A 103 -2.73 4.15 -11.10
C GLN A 103 -1.80 2.96 -11.20
N LEU A 104 -1.45 2.54 -12.41
CA LEU A 104 -0.39 1.57 -12.61
C LEU A 104 0.95 2.23 -12.29
N LEU A 105 1.70 1.66 -11.35
CA LEU A 105 3.01 2.13 -10.94
C LEU A 105 4.07 1.14 -11.40
N THR A 106 5.09 1.62 -12.11
CA THR A 106 6.22 0.80 -12.55
C THR A 106 7.35 0.79 -11.54
N LEU A 107 8.17 -0.27 -11.51
CA LEU A 107 9.33 -0.32 -10.62
C LEU A 107 10.30 0.87 -10.82
N PRO A 108 10.63 1.29 -12.06
CA PRO A 108 11.46 2.47 -12.29
C PRO A 108 10.84 3.79 -11.81
N GLN A 109 9.51 3.91 -11.74
CA GLN A 109 8.85 5.06 -11.12
C GLN A 109 8.92 4.99 -9.60
N PHE A 110 8.65 3.81 -9.03
CA PHE A 110 8.65 3.59 -7.58
C PHE A 110 10.00 3.89 -6.92
N THR A 111 11.12 3.60 -7.61
CA THR A 111 12.47 3.90 -7.11
C THR A 111 12.84 5.39 -7.13
N LYS A 112 12.02 6.23 -7.77
CA LYS A 112 12.16 7.69 -7.72
C LYS A 112 11.41 8.27 -6.51
N ASN A 113 11.55 9.57 -6.30
CA ASN A 113 10.77 10.27 -5.28
C ASN A 113 9.26 10.07 -5.52
N CYS A 114 8.50 9.82 -4.45
CA CYS A 114 7.07 9.62 -4.55
C CYS A 114 6.35 10.78 -5.23
N THR A 115 6.83 12.02 -5.12
CA THR A 115 6.25 13.15 -5.86
C THR A 115 6.20 12.96 -7.38
N GLY A 116 7.01 12.05 -7.94
CA GLY A 116 7.04 11.72 -9.37
C GLY A 116 6.28 10.45 -9.75
N TRP A 117 5.43 9.90 -8.88
CA TRP A 117 4.55 8.78 -9.24
C TRP A 117 3.22 9.23 -9.86
N LEU A 118 2.89 10.53 -9.75
CA LEU A 118 1.71 11.16 -10.34
C LEU A 118 2.01 11.75 -11.72
#